data_AF-A0A941N762-F1
#
_entry.id   AF-A0A941N762-F1
#
_cell.length_a   1.000
_cell.length_b   1.000
_cell.length_c   1.000
_cell.angle_alpha   90.00
_cell.angle_beta   90.00
_cell.angle_gamma   90.00
#
_symmetry.space_group_name_H-M   'P 1'
#
loop_
_entity.id
_entity.type
_entity.pdbx_description
1 polymer ?
#
loop_
_entity_poly.entity_id
_entity_poly.type
_entity_poly.pdbx_seq_one_letter_code
_entity_poly.pdbx_strand_id
1 'polypeptide(L)' 'PEHLAGGLALLGFSVKPEALKSKKSVDTAAIERAIEARLAARKAKDFKESDRIRDELLAQGIILKDGPQGTTWEVKK' A
#
# COMPACT_ATOMS: atom_id res chain seq x y z
N PRO A 1 31.60 -20.82 31.90
CA PRO A 1 31.59 -19.78 30.84
C PRO A 1 30.15 -19.60 30.36
N GLU A 2 29.44 -18.76 31.10
CA GLU A 2 28.00 -18.54 31.05
C GLU A 2 27.73 -17.34 30.13
N HIS A 3 27.16 -17.57 28.95
CA HIS A 3 26.77 -16.49 28.05
C HIS A 3 25.37 -16.00 28.42
N LEU A 4 25.37 -14.94 29.23
CA LEU A 4 24.33 -13.93 29.31
C LEU A 4 24.03 -13.41 27.88
N ALA A 5 22.97 -13.91 27.25
CA ALA A 5 22.37 -13.30 26.06
C ALA A 5 21.06 -12.63 26.47
N GLY A 6 21.19 -11.47 27.11
CA GLY A 6 20.08 -10.60 27.45
C GLY A 6 19.47 -9.91 26.22
N GLY A 7 18.14 -9.89 26.21
CA GLY A 7 17.32 -8.73 25.83
C GLY A 7 17.50 -8.15 24.43
N LEU A 8 16.71 -8.63 23.46
CA LEU A 8 16.25 -7.79 22.35
C LEU A 8 14.91 -8.30 21.75
N ALA A 9 13.90 -8.46 22.61
CA ALA A 9 12.51 -8.74 22.21
C ALA A 9 11.60 -7.53 22.49
N LEU A 10 12.03 -6.33 22.06
CA LEU A 10 11.32 -5.08 22.34
C LEU A 10 11.41 -4.10 21.16
N LEU A 11 10.83 -4.49 20.03
CA LEU A 11 10.30 -3.58 19.00
C LEU A 11 9.39 -4.41 18.09
N GLY A 12 8.16 -4.58 18.54
CA GLY A 12 7.05 -5.13 17.77
C GLY A 12 6.72 -4.22 16.59
N PHE A 13 7.54 -4.29 15.53
CA PHE A 13 7.13 -3.81 14.23
C PHE A 13 6.21 -4.88 13.64
N SER A 14 4.91 -4.64 13.83
CA SER A 14 3.82 -5.39 13.22
C SER A 14 3.91 -5.26 11.70
N VAL A 15 4.69 -6.13 11.07
CA VAL A 15 4.48 -6.45 9.66
C VAL A 15 3.35 -7.46 9.63
N LYS A 16 2.11 -6.99 9.45
CA LYS A 16 0.98 -7.85 9.09
C LYS A 16 1.26 -8.42 7.69
N PRO A 17 1.50 -9.73 7.52
CA PRO A 17 1.65 -10.34 6.21
C PRO A 17 0.25 -10.66 5.66
N GLU A 18 -0.58 -9.65 5.43
CA GLU A 18 -1.94 -9.82 4.91
C GLU A 18 -2.03 -9.31 3.47
N ALA A 19 -1.07 -9.70 2.63
CA ALA A 19 -1.03 -9.36 1.21
C ALA A 19 -0.88 -10.59 0.30
N LEU A 20 -1.36 -11.76 0.75
CA LEU A 20 -1.60 -12.89 -0.14
C LEU A 20 -3.04 -12.86 -0.63
N LYS A 21 -3.43 -11.84 -1.41
CA LYS A 21 -4.71 -11.85 -2.12
C LYS A 21 -4.53 -12.34 -3.56
N SER A 22 -4.77 -13.63 -3.67
CA SER A 22 -4.79 -14.48 -4.87
C SER A 22 -5.47 -13.86 -6.10
N LYS A 23 -4.72 -13.89 -7.22
CA LYS A 23 -5.13 -14.05 -8.63
C LYS A 23 -6.54 -13.58 -9.03
N LYS A 24 -6.58 -12.47 -9.78
CA LYS A 24 -7.50 -12.32 -10.91
C LYS A 24 -7.01 -11.25 -11.90
N SER A 25 -6.25 -11.68 -12.91
CA SER A 25 -6.10 -11.08 -14.27
C SER A 25 -6.37 -9.56 -14.40
N VAL A 26 -5.78 -8.78 -13.52
CA VAL A 26 -5.65 -7.33 -13.52
C VAL A 26 -4.25 -7.14 -12.97
N ASP A 27 -3.46 -6.24 -13.57
CA ASP A 27 -2.07 -6.05 -13.20
C ASP A 27 -1.98 -5.40 -11.81
N THR A 28 -2.19 -6.22 -10.78
CA THR A 28 -2.27 -5.80 -9.38
C THR A 28 -0.99 -5.08 -8.97
N ALA A 29 0.15 -5.54 -9.50
CA ALA A 29 1.45 -4.95 -9.26
C ALA A 29 1.53 -3.50 -9.76
N ALA A 30 1.03 -3.20 -10.97
CA ALA A 30 0.97 -1.83 -11.46
C ALA A 30 0.08 -0.93 -10.57
N ILE A 31 -1.06 -1.46 -10.11
CA ILE A 31 -1.99 -0.73 -9.23
C ILE A 31 -1.34 -0.44 -7.87
N GLU A 32 -0.73 -1.44 -7.25
CA GLU A 32 -0.05 -1.28 -5.96
C GLU A 32 1.09 -0.25 -6.05
N ARG A 33 1.90 -0.30 -7.13
CA ARG A 33 2.94 0.72 -7.35
C ARG A 33 2.38 2.12 -7.51
N ALA A 34 1.27 2.28 -8.20
CA ALA A 34 0.58 3.57 -8.31
C ALA A 34 0.06 4.04 -6.94
N ILE A 35 -0.52 3.15 -6.14
CA ILE A 35 -0.98 3.48 -4.78
C ILE A 35 0.18 3.90 -3.88
N GLU A 36 1.30 3.19 -3.91
CA GLU A 36 2.51 3.56 -3.16
C GLU A 36 3.06 4.92 -3.60
N ALA A 37 3.14 5.17 -4.91
CA ALA A 37 3.55 6.47 -5.45
C ALA A 37 2.62 7.60 -4.97
N ARG A 38 1.30 7.34 -4.93
CA ARG A 38 0.31 8.29 -4.41
C ARG A 38 0.50 8.53 -2.91
N LEU A 39 0.76 7.51 -2.12
CA LEU A 39 1.04 7.63 -0.68
C LEU A 39 2.32 8.42 -0.43
N ALA A 40 3.37 8.17 -1.22
CA ALA A 40 4.62 8.92 -1.19
C ALA A 40 4.40 10.40 -1.56
N ALA A 41 3.64 10.66 -2.63
CA ALA A 41 3.26 12.01 -3.04
C ALA A 41 2.46 12.74 -1.94
N ARG A 42 1.44 12.09 -1.36
CA ARG A 42 0.70 12.61 -0.20
C ARG A 42 1.61 12.93 0.98
N LYS A 43 2.58 12.06 1.30
CA LYS A 43 3.55 12.28 2.38
C LYS A 43 4.49 13.45 2.08
N ALA A 44 4.86 13.63 0.80
CA ALA A 44 5.61 14.77 0.30
C ALA A 44 4.75 16.05 0.15
N LYS A 45 3.45 16.00 0.47
CA LYS A 45 2.45 17.06 0.22
C LYS A 45 2.31 17.44 -1.26
N ASP A 46 2.66 16.53 -2.15
CA ASP A 46 2.52 16.66 -3.59
C ASP A 46 1.11 16.22 -4.02
N PHE A 47 0.13 17.09 -3.75
CA PHE A 47 -1.27 16.81 -4.06
C PHE A 47 -1.52 16.70 -5.57
N LYS A 48 -0.71 17.37 -6.39
CA LYS A 48 -0.82 17.35 -7.85
C LYS A 48 -0.49 15.97 -8.40
N GLU A 49 0.62 15.38 -7.97
CA GLU A 49 0.99 14.03 -8.40
C GLU A 49 0.04 12.98 -7.82
N SER A 50 -0.40 13.14 -6.57
CA SER A 50 -1.42 12.27 -5.97
C SER A 50 -2.75 12.28 -6.75
N ASP A 51 -3.13 13.43 -7.34
CA ASP A 51 -4.36 13.55 -8.13
C ASP A 51 -4.20 12.91 -9.50
N ARG A 52 -3.05 13.13 -10.15
CA ARG A 52 -2.70 12.51 -11.43
C ARG A 52 -2.77 10.98 -11.38
N ILE A 53 -2.18 10.39 -10.34
CA ILE A 53 -2.17 8.93 -10.16
C ILE A 53 -3.59 8.40 -9.92
N ARG A 54 -4.41 9.15 -9.17
CA ARG A 54 -5.83 8.78 -8.99
C ARG A 54 -6.56 8.77 -10.33
N ASP A 55 -6.32 9.76 -11.18
CA ASP A 55 -6.97 9.87 -12.48
C ASP A 55 -6.52 8.74 -13.43
N GLU A 56 -5.23 8.39 -13.47
CA GLU A 56 -4.74 7.24 -14.24
C GLU A 56 -5.39 5.93 -13.81
N LEU A 57 -5.50 5.69 -12.51
CA LEU A 57 -6.17 4.52 -11.98
C LEU A 57 -7.67 4.54 -12.33
N LEU A 58 -8.32 5.69 -12.22
CA LEU A 58 -9.73 5.85 -12.60
C LEU A 58 -9.96 5.57 -14.10
N ALA A 59 -9.05 6.03 -14.96
CA ALA A 59 -9.07 5.81 -16.40
C ALA A 59 -8.92 4.33 -16.77
N GLN A 60 -8.20 3.57 -15.95
CA GLN A 60 -8.10 2.11 -16.03
C GLN A 60 -9.31 1.38 -15.41
N GLY A 61 -10.33 2.12 -14.92
CA GLY A 61 -11.51 1.56 -14.26
C GLY A 61 -11.27 1.15 -12.81
N ILE A 62 -10.18 1.60 -12.19
CA ILE A 62 -9.79 1.28 -10.83
C ILE A 62 -10.18 2.43 -9.90
N ILE A 63 -11.04 2.14 -8.93
CA ILE A 63 -11.54 3.11 -7.96
C ILE A 63 -10.76 2.91 -6.65
N LEU A 64 -10.05 3.93 -6.20
CA LEU A 64 -9.41 3.92 -4.88
C LEU A 64 -10.42 4.35 -3.80
N LYS A 65 -10.50 3.54 -2.75
CA LYS A 65 -11.19 3.83 -1.49
C LYS A 65 -10.15 3.94 -0.38
N ASP A 66 -9.78 5.18 -0.05
CA ASP A 66 -9.01 5.45 1.16
C ASP A 66 -9.93 5.43 2.37
N GLY A 67 -9.60 4.61 3.36
CA GLY A 67 -10.29 4.56 4.64
C GLY A 67 -9.32 4.66 5.82
N PRO A 68 -9.84 4.84 7.04
CA PRO A 68 -9.02 4.87 8.26
C PRO A 68 -8.31 3.53 8.53
N GLN A 69 -8.76 2.42 7.92
CA GLN A 69 -8.15 1.10 8.03
C GLN A 69 -7.10 0.81 6.95
N GLY A 70 -6.90 1.71 5.97
CA GLY A 70 -5.98 1.52 4.86
C GLY A 70 -6.55 1.98 3.51
N THR A 71 -5.73 1.90 2.46
CA THR A 71 -6.14 2.18 1.08
C THR A 71 -6.53 0.88 0.39
N THR A 72 -7.82 0.75 0.05
CA THR A 72 -8.34 -0.38 -0.74
C THR A 72 -8.66 0.12 -2.15
N TRP A 73 -8.56 -0.73 -3.15
CA TRP A 73 -8.94 -0.41 -4.53
C TRP A 73 -9.90 -1.47 -5.07
N GLU A 74 -10.77 -1.04 -5.99
CA GLU A 74 -11.81 -1.87 -6.58
C GLU A 74 -11.81 -1.66 -8.10
N VAL A 75 -11.76 -2.74 -8.88
CA VAL A 75 -11.81 -2.67 -10.35
C VAL A 75 -13.26 -2.75 -10.76
N LYS A 76 -13.76 -1.70 -11.41
CA LYS A 76 -15.08 -1.68 -12.00
C LYS A 76 -15.04 -2.57 -13.25
N LYS A 77 -15.58 -3.78 -13.13
CA LYS A 77 -15.82 -4.68 -14.27
C LYS A 77 -17.01 -4.21 -15.10
#